data_AF-A0A7L0Y4K9-F1
#
_entry.id   AF-A0A7L0Y4K9-F1
#
_cell.length_a   1.000
_cell.length_b   1.000
_cell.length_c   1.000
_cell.angle_alpha   90.00
_cell.angle_beta   90.00
_cell.angle_gamma   90.00
#
_symmetry.space_group_name_H-M   'P 1'
#
loop_
_entity.id
_entity.type
_entity.pdbx_description
1 polymer ?
#
loop_
_entity_poly.entity_id
_entity_poly.type
_entity_poly.pdbx_seq_one_letter_code
_entity_poly.pdbx_strand_id
1 'polypeptide(L)'
;GTFILLDGETFEVKGNWEKGGKIPNLGYDFWYQPRHNVLLSTEWGVPKILAQGFDPRDVEKGHYGRRINVWDWSERRLVQELDLGPGSIPLEIRFLHEPRAAQGFVGCALSGEIQRFYRNSEGKWEAEKVIEVPSKKVQGWLLPEMPGLITDILISLDDRFLYFSNWLHGDVRQYDISDPKNPKLVGQVFLGGSISKGGPVTVVEDQELRDQPEPCVIQGKRIPGGPQMLQLSLDGKRLYVTTSLFSAWDRQFYPGLLTEGSVLLQLDVDTERGGLAVNPEFLLDFGKEPGGPCLAHEVRYPGGDCTSDIWL
;
A
#
# COMPACT_ATOMS: atom_id res chain seq x y z
N GLY A 1 7.10 -15.65 7.51
CA GLY A 1 5.69 -15.39 7.86
C GLY A 1 4.94 -16.65 7.62
N THR A 2 3.98 -16.96 8.48
CA THR A 2 3.14 -18.16 8.41
C THR A 2 1.69 -17.72 8.32
N PHE A 3 0.81 -18.59 7.84
CA PHE A 3 -0.61 -18.26 7.68
C PHE A 3 -1.44 -19.10 8.62
N ILE A 4 -2.40 -18.49 9.33
CA ILE A 4 -3.35 -19.21 10.17
C ILE A 4 -4.57 -19.55 9.32
N LEU A 5 -5.01 -20.81 9.37
CA LEU A 5 -6.26 -21.25 8.76
C LEU A 5 -7.39 -21.26 9.79
N LEU A 6 -8.52 -20.70 9.39
CA LEU A 6 -9.78 -20.79 10.10
C LEU A 6 -10.74 -21.70 9.34
N ASP A 7 -11.61 -22.39 10.07
CA ASP A 7 -12.78 -23.05 9.50
C ASP A 7 -13.70 -22.02 8.82
N GLY A 8 -14.18 -22.32 7.60
CA GLY A 8 -15.05 -21.41 6.87
C GLY A 8 -16.48 -21.30 7.43
N GLU A 9 -16.90 -22.23 8.29
CA GLU A 9 -18.23 -22.23 8.91
C GLU A 9 -18.16 -21.91 10.40
N THR A 10 -17.19 -22.50 11.11
CA THR A 10 -17.10 -22.37 12.58
C THR A 10 -16.14 -21.26 13.04
N PHE A 11 -15.29 -20.75 12.15
CA PHE A 11 -14.20 -19.83 12.46
C PHE A 11 -13.16 -20.36 13.47
N GLU A 12 -13.18 -21.67 13.76
CA GLU A 12 -12.18 -22.29 14.63
C GLU A 12 -10.81 -22.36 13.95
N VAL A 13 -9.75 -22.14 14.73
CA VAL A 13 -8.36 -22.25 14.25
C VAL A 13 -8.04 -23.71 13.92
N LYS A 14 -7.67 -23.99 12.67
CA LYS A 14 -7.22 -25.31 12.21
C LYS A 14 -5.71 -25.52 12.32
N GLY A 15 -4.97 -24.44 12.54
CA GLY A 15 -3.50 -24.42 12.57
C GLY A 15 -2.94 -23.65 11.38
N ASN A 16 -1.68 -23.92 11.05
CA ASN A 16 -1.00 -23.20 9.99
C ASN A 16 -1.33 -23.77 8.59
N TRP A 17 -1.32 -22.93 7.56
CA TRP A 17 -1.53 -23.34 6.18
C TRP A 17 -0.33 -24.11 5.63
N GLU A 18 0.87 -23.59 5.85
CA GLU A 18 2.09 -24.13 5.25
C GLU A 18 2.44 -25.53 5.78
N LYS A 19 2.97 -26.35 4.88
CA LYS A 19 3.46 -27.70 5.12
C LYS A 19 4.95 -27.75 4.75
N GLY A 20 5.81 -27.97 5.75
CA GLY A 20 7.25 -28.11 5.54
C GLY A 20 8.08 -27.40 6.61
N GLY A 21 9.41 -27.62 6.57
CA GLY A 21 10.32 -27.05 7.57
C GLY A 21 10.86 -25.66 7.24
N LYS A 22 10.85 -25.26 5.96
CA LYS A 22 11.35 -23.94 5.53
C LYS A 22 10.21 -22.92 5.53
N ILE A 23 10.34 -21.89 6.36
CA ILE A 23 9.42 -20.76 6.47
C ILE A 23 10.20 -19.44 6.35
N PRO A 24 9.64 -18.39 5.74
CA PRO A 24 10.27 -17.07 5.73
C PRO A 24 10.35 -16.50 7.15
N ASN A 25 11.33 -15.64 7.42
CA ASN A 25 11.50 -15.03 8.74
C ASN A 25 10.42 -13.98 9.04
N LEU A 26 9.89 -13.32 8.02
CA LEU A 26 8.93 -12.22 8.13
C LEU A 26 7.70 -12.47 7.26
N GLY A 27 6.59 -11.81 7.57
CA GLY A 27 5.33 -11.90 6.81
C GLY A 27 4.61 -10.56 6.88
N TYR A 28 3.73 -10.31 5.91
CA TYR A 28 2.82 -9.17 5.91
C TYR A 28 1.54 -9.54 5.16
N ASP A 29 1.51 -9.29 3.85
CA ASP A 29 0.36 -9.50 2.99
C ASP A 29 0.56 -10.75 2.12
N PHE A 30 -0.51 -11.25 1.52
CA PHE A 30 -0.46 -12.33 0.56
C PHE A 30 -1.61 -12.29 -0.44
N TRP A 31 -1.35 -12.83 -1.62
CA TRP A 31 -2.35 -13.06 -2.66
C TRP A 31 -2.06 -14.41 -3.32
N TYR A 32 -3.10 -15.15 -3.70
CA TYR A 32 -2.96 -16.45 -4.36
C TYR A 32 -3.69 -16.49 -5.70
N GLN A 33 -3.12 -17.25 -6.65
CA GLN A 33 -3.71 -17.46 -7.97
C GLN A 33 -3.76 -18.96 -8.28
N PRO A 34 -4.89 -19.64 -7.95
CA PRO A 34 -4.98 -21.10 -8.03
C PRO A 34 -4.75 -21.66 -9.43
N ARG A 35 -5.12 -20.94 -10.51
CA ARG A 35 -4.83 -21.34 -11.90
C ARG A 35 -3.34 -21.49 -12.18
N HIS A 36 -2.49 -20.82 -11.40
CA HIS A 36 -1.03 -20.89 -11.50
C HIS A 36 -0.39 -21.73 -10.39
N ASN A 37 -1.20 -22.36 -9.53
CA ASN A 37 -0.77 -23.12 -8.36
C ASN A 37 0.19 -22.33 -7.44
N VAL A 38 -0.09 -21.04 -7.22
CA VAL A 38 0.82 -20.15 -6.48
C VAL A 38 0.09 -19.37 -5.39
N LEU A 39 0.77 -19.18 -4.27
CA LEU A 39 0.55 -18.07 -3.35
C LEU A 39 1.83 -17.25 -3.29
N LEU A 40 1.70 -15.93 -3.33
CA LEU A 40 2.80 -15.00 -3.10
C LEU A 40 2.52 -14.24 -1.80
N SER A 41 3.53 -14.10 -0.95
CA SER A 41 3.43 -13.30 0.28
C SER A 41 4.62 -12.37 0.45
N THR A 42 4.43 -11.30 1.19
CA THR A 42 5.43 -10.24 1.38
C THR A 42 5.93 -10.17 2.81
N GLU A 43 6.74 -9.16 3.12
CA GLU A 43 7.44 -9.04 4.39
C GLU A 43 7.51 -7.58 4.86
N TRP A 44 6.93 -7.29 6.03
CA TRP A 44 7.02 -5.96 6.63
C TRP A 44 8.16 -5.84 7.64
N GLY A 45 7.98 -6.35 8.86
CA GLY A 45 8.99 -6.22 9.90
C GLY A 45 8.66 -6.98 11.18
N VAL A 46 9.62 -7.03 12.10
CA VAL A 46 9.47 -7.74 13.36
C VAL A 46 8.46 -6.99 14.26
N PRO A 47 7.37 -7.64 14.75
CA PRO A 47 6.29 -6.95 15.47
C PRO A 47 6.74 -6.09 16.66
N LYS A 48 7.66 -6.61 17.50
CA LYS A 48 8.18 -5.87 18.67
C LYS A 48 8.98 -4.61 18.29
N ILE A 49 9.52 -4.57 17.07
CA ILE A 49 10.28 -3.43 16.55
C ILE A 49 9.29 -2.42 15.95
N LEU A 50 8.34 -2.88 15.13
CA LEU A 50 7.29 -2.03 14.55
C LEU A 50 6.49 -1.27 15.62
N ALA A 51 6.18 -1.92 16.74
CA ALA A 51 5.45 -1.32 17.86
C ALA A 51 6.19 -0.16 18.55
N GLN A 52 7.50 0.00 18.32
CA GLN A 52 8.32 1.07 18.89
C GLN A 52 8.41 2.30 17.96
N GLY A 53 7.84 2.22 16.77
CA GLY A 53 8.00 3.20 15.71
C GLY A 53 9.07 2.81 14.70
N PHE A 54 9.28 3.67 13.71
CA PHE A 54 10.28 3.48 12.66
C PHE A 54 11.65 4.03 13.09
N ASP A 55 12.67 3.20 12.94
CA ASP A 55 14.09 3.56 13.12
C ASP A 55 14.89 3.03 11.92
N PRO A 56 15.58 3.89 11.15
CA PRO A 56 16.42 3.46 10.03
C PRO A 56 17.47 2.40 10.41
N ARG A 57 17.98 2.43 11.64
CA ARG A 57 18.99 1.48 12.12
C ARG A 57 18.45 0.05 12.17
N ASP A 58 17.14 -0.11 12.32
CA ASP A 58 16.50 -1.43 12.36
C ASP A 58 16.32 -2.01 10.95
N VAL A 59 16.33 -1.17 9.90
CA VAL A 59 16.43 -1.63 8.50
C VAL A 59 17.79 -2.29 8.26
N GLU A 60 18.87 -1.63 8.70
CA GLU A 60 20.25 -2.15 8.58
C GLU A 60 20.47 -3.46 9.36
N LYS A 61 19.80 -3.61 10.52
CA LYS A 61 19.83 -4.85 11.31
C LYS A 61 18.98 -5.98 10.72
N GLY A 62 18.30 -5.75 9.60
CA GLY A 62 17.44 -6.75 8.95
C GLY A 62 16.15 -7.04 9.73
N HIS A 63 15.64 -6.07 10.50
CA HIS A 63 14.35 -6.19 11.18
C HIS A 63 13.15 -5.84 10.27
N TYR A 64 13.44 -5.35 9.07
CA TYR A 64 12.46 -5.11 8.01
C TYR A 64 12.66 -6.07 6.84
N GLY A 65 11.53 -6.47 6.26
CA GLY A 65 11.43 -7.40 5.16
C GLY A 65 11.94 -6.83 3.85
N ARG A 66 12.28 -7.73 2.93
CA ARG A 66 12.74 -7.34 1.59
C ARG A 66 12.35 -8.30 0.49
N ARG A 67 11.49 -9.29 0.79
CA ARG A 67 11.24 -10.41 -0.12
C ARG A 67 9.79 -10.57 -0.50
N ILE A 68 9.58 -11.05 -1.72
CA ILE A 68 8.39 -11.84 -2.06
C ILE A 68 8.74 -13.31 -1.82
N ASN A 69 7.86 -14.00 -1.12
CA ASN A 69 7.93 -15.42 -0.84
C ASN A 69 6.94 -16.15 -1.75
N VAL A 70 7.46 -17.04 -2.58
CA VAL A 70 6.69 -17.82 -3.55
C VAL A 70 6.41 -19.20 -2.97
N TRP A 71 5.13 -19.55 -2.89
CA TRP A 71 4.66 -20.80 -2.32
C TRP A 71 3.97 -21.64 -3.38
N ASP A 72 4.21 -22.95 -3.38
CA ASP A 72 3.35 -23.89 -4.08
C ASP A 72 2.02 -23.97 -3.33
N TRP A 73 0.92 -23.60 -4.00
CA TRP A 73 -0.40 -23.53 -3.37
C TRP A 73 -0.94 -24.90 -2.94
N SER A 74 -0.76 -25.92 -3.79
CA SER A 74 -1.28 -27.27 -3.54
C SER A 74 -0.48 -28.01 -2.48
N GLU A 75 0.85 -27.95 -2.58
CA GLU A 75 1.77 -28.60 -1.66
C GLU A 75 1.99 -27.77 -0.38
N ARG A 76 1.62 -26.49 -0.40
CA ARG A 76 1.71 -25.53 0.72
C ARG A 76 3.13 -25.32 1.22
N ARG A 77 4.11 -25.32 0.32
CA ARG A 77 5.53 -25.20 0.67
C ARG A 77 6.17 -24.00 -0.02
N LEU A 78 7.13 -23.38 0.66
CA LEU A 78 7.95 -22.31 0.09
C LEU A 78 8.86 -22.89 -1.00
N VAL A 79 8.79 -22.34 -2.22
CA VAL A 79 9.56 -22.82 -3.39
C VAL A 79 10.59 -21.82 -3.89
N GLN A 80 10.38 -20.51 -3.68
CA GLN A 80 11.30 -19.47 -4.11
C GLN A 80 11.17 -18.24 -3.20
N GLU A 81 12.27 -17.49 -3.06
CA GLU A 81 12.31 -16.19 -2.38
C GLU A 81 12.91 -15.19 -3.37
N LEU A 82 12.20 -14.10 -3.67
CA LEU A 82 12.66 -13.01 -4.51
C LEU A 82 13.18 -11.89 -3.61
N ASP A 83 14.48 -11.60 -3.64
CA ASP A 83 15.05 -10.45 -2.92
C ASP A 83 14.84 -9.18 -3.76
N LEU A 84 14.07 -8.23 -3.23
CA LEU A 84 13.74 -6.96 -3.90
C LEU A 84 14.76 -5.86 -3.58
N GLY A 85 15.78 -6.15 -2.77
CA GLY A 85 16.81 -5.22 -2.36
C GLY A 85 16.57 -4.58 -0.99
N PRO A 86 17.64 -4.02 -0.38
CA PRO A 86 17.58 -3.41 0.94
C PRO A 86 16.65 -2.19 0.94
N GLY A 87 15.85 -2.04 1.99
CA GLY A 87 14.94 -0.92 2.15
C GLY A 87 13.67 -1.00 1.26
N SER A 88 13.42 -2.12 0.58
CA SER A 88 12.20 -2.30 -0.20
C SER A 88 10.95 -2.31 0.70
N ILE A 89 10.93 -3.13 1.76
CA ILE A 89 9.76 -3.31 2.65
C ILE A 89 8.49 -3.57 1.80
N PRO A 90 8.43 -4.70 1.08
CA PRO A 90 7.26 -5.01 0.27
C PRO A 90 6.05 -5.21 1.19
N LEU A 91 5.05 -4.35 1.00
CA LEU A 91 3.79 -4.41 1.74
C LEU A 91 2.74 -5.11 0.89
N GLU A 92 1.79 -4.36 0.35
CA GLU A 92 0.63 -4.87 -0.36
C GLU A 92 1.03 -5.49 -1.71
N ILE A 93 0.57 -6.72 -1.94
CA ILE A 93 0.80 -7.47 -3.18
C ILE A 93 -0.53 -7.72 -3.89
N ARG A 94 -0.57 -7.44 -5.19
CA ARG A 94 -1.78 -7.56 -6.01
C ARG A 94 -1.46 -8.31 -7.29
N PHE A 95 -2.12 -9.44 -7.52
CA PHE A 95 -2.16 -10.03 -8.85
C PHE A 95 -3.07 -9.19 -9.77
N LEU A 96 -2.86 -9.29 -11.07
CA LEU A 96 -3.91 -8.93 -12.02
C LEU A 96 -5.15 -9.81 -11.77
N HIS A 97 -6.33 -9.23 -11.96
CA HIS A 97 -7.62 -9.89 -11.79
C HIS A 97 -7.89 -10.96 -12.84
N GLU A 98 -7.37 -10.79 -14.07
CA GLU A 98 -7.42 -11.81 -15.12
C GLU A 98 -6.76 -13.10 -14.62
N PRO A 99 -7.53 -14.19 -14.41
CA PRO A 99 -7.01 -15.37 -13.73
C PRO A 99 -5.97 -16.17 -14.53
N ARG A 100 -5.80 -15.88 -15.83
CA ARG A 100 -4.71 -16.46 -16.64
C ARG A 100 -3.41 -15.65 -16.58
N ALA A 101 -3.42 -14.47 -15.99
CA ALA A 101 -2.24 -13.62 -15.89
C ALA A 101 -1.33 -14.10 -14.76
N ALA A 102 -0.11 -14.50 -15.13
CA ALA A 102 0.92 -14.91 -14.17
C ALA A 102 1.82 -13.72 -13.77
N GLN A 103 1.20 -12.59 -13.41
CA GLN A 103 1.90 -11.36 -13.04
C GLN A 103 1.03 -10.46 -12.15
N GLY A 104 1.67 -9.47 -11.55
CA GLY A 104 1.03 -8.44 -10.73
C GLY A 104 2.07 -7.46 -10.20
N PHE A 105 1.73 -6.74 -9.14
CA PHE A 105 2.56 -5.68 -8.57
C PHE A 105 2.68 -5.79 -7.05
N VAL A 106 3.78 -5.26 -6.51
CA VAL A 106 3.99 -5.08 -5.07
C VAL A 106 4.44 -3.65 -4.79
N GLY A 107 3.89 -3.05 -3.74
CA GLY A 107 4.33 -1.76 -3.22
C GLY A 107 5.53 -1.92 -2.29
N CYS A 108 6.67 -1.33 -2.63
CA CYS A 108 7.86 -1.30 -1.78
C CYS A 108 7.89 0.02 -1.02
N ALA A 109 7.49 -0.03 0.25
CA ALA A 109 7.19 1.17 1.03
C ALA A 109 8.39 2.12 1.14
N LEU A 110 9.49 1.67 1.72
CA LEU A 110 10.58 2.57 2.07
C LEU A 110 11.43 2.98 0.85
N SER A 111 11.57 2.12 -0.16
CA SER A 111 12.25 2.48 -1.41
C SER A 111 11.41 3.40 -2.30
N GLY A 112 10.09 3.46 -2.10
CA GLY A 112 9.20 4.26 -2.94
C GLY A 112 9.04 3.67 -4.34
N GLU A 113 9.08 2.34 -4.46
CA GLU A 113 9.06 1.65 -5.76
C GLU A 113 7.82 0.76 -5.90
N ILE A 114 7.29 0.67 -7.11
CA ILE A 114 6.41 -0.44 -7.49
C ILE A 114 7.25 -1.43 -8.29
N GLN A 115 7.22 -2.69 -7.87
CA GLN A 115 7.83 -3.79 -8.62
C GLN A 115 6.75 -4.67 -9.24
N ARG A 116 6.91 -4.99 -10.52
CA ARG A 116 6.10 -5.97 -11.24
C ARG A 116 6.69 -7.35 -10.99
N PHE A 117 5.94 -8.24 -10.37
CA PHE A 117 6.31 -9.65 -10.30
C PHE A 117 5.67 -10.43 -11.45
N TYR A 118 6.37 -11.42 -11.99
CA TYR A 118 5.86 -12.19 -13.13
C TYR A 118 6.53 -13.55 -13.27
N ARG A 119 5.85 -14.47 -13.96
CA ARG A 119 6.41 -15.77 -14.35
C ARG A 119 7.11 -15.66 -15.70
N ASN A 120 8.40 -15.96 -15.74
CA ASN A 120 9.22 -15.92 -16.95
C ASN A 120 8.97 -17.14 -17.86
N SER A 121 9.63 -17.17 -19.03
CA SER A 121 9.48 -18.27 -20.01
C SER A 121 10.00 -19.63 -19.53
N GLU A 122 10.87 -19.67 -18.51
CA GLU A 122 11.33 -20.89 -17.85
C GLU A 122 10.37 -21.37 -16.74
N GLY A 123 9.30 -20.61 -16.47
CA GLY A 123 8.34 -20.92 -15.41
C GLY A 123 8.77 -20.48 -14.00
N LYS A 124 9.84 -19.69 -13.85
CA LYS A 124 10.28 -19.10 -12.56
C LYS A 124 9.64 -17.73 -12.34
N TRP A 125 9.47 -17.35 -11.08
CA TRP A 125 9.02 -16.02 -10.73
C TRP A 125 10.20 -15.04 -10.68
N GLU A 126 9.98 -13.83 -11.16
CA GLU A 126 10.94 -12.72 -11.14
C GLU A 126 10.21 -11.44 -10.74
N ALA A 127 10.96 -10.42 -10.34
CA ALA A 127 10.46 -9.09 -10.05
C ALA A 127 11.34 -8.04 -10.73
N GLU A 128 10.72 -6.99 -11.25
CA GLU A 128 11.42 -5.85 -11.83
C GLU A 128 10.77 -4.54 -11.40
N LYS A 129 11.58 -3.49 -11.21
CA LYS A 129 11.07 -2.15 -10.93
C LYS A 129 10.39 -1.56 -12.16
N VAL A 130 9.19 -1.02 -11.99
CA VAL A 130 8.40 -0.40 -13.06
C VAL A 130 7.95 1.03 -12.73
N ILE A 131 7.89 1.41 -11.44
CA ILE A 131 7.61 2.79 -10.99
C ILE A 131 8.57 3.14 -9.86
N GLU A 132 9.02 4.38 -9.81
CA GLU A 132 9.86 4.94 -8.74
C GLU A 132 9.34 6.33 -8.37
N VAL A 133 9.14 6.56 -7.07
CA VAL A 133 8.82 7.86 -6.47
C VAL A 133 10.08 8.36 -5.76
N PRO A 134 10.75 9.39 -6.29
CA PRO A 134 12.02 9.85 -5.72
C PRO A 134 11.83 10.46 -4.33
N SER A 135 12.76 10.16 -3.43
CA SER A 135 12.87 10.86 -2.15
C SER A 135 13.04 12.37 -2.33
N LYS A 136 12.54 13.13 -1.36
CA LYS A 136 12.63 14.59 -1.33
C LYS A 136 13.61 15.00 -0.24
N LYS A 137 14.46 15.98 -0.53
CA LYS A 137 15.29 16.58 0.53
C LYS A 137 14.44 17.53 1.35
N VAL A 138 14.53 17.40 2.67
CA VAL A 138 13.65 18.13 3.59
C VAL A 138 14.40 18.67 4.82
N GLN A 139 13.83 19.71 5.42
CA GLN A 139 14.17 20.22 6.74
C GLN A 139 12.94 20.19 7.64
N GLY A 140 13.14 20.10 8.96
CA GLY A 140 12.04 20.00 9.92
C GLY A 140 11.40 18.61 9.99
N TRP A 141 12.10 17.58 9.49
CA TRP A 141 11.68 16.18 9.49
C TRP A 141 12.71 15.27 10.18
N LEU A 142 12.33 14.01 10.46
CA LEU A 142 13.14 13.00 11.14
C LEU A 142 14.51 12.77 10.46
N LEU A 143 14.54 12.80 9.14
CA LEU A 143 15.72 12.57 8.30
C LEU A 143 15.81 13.64 7.21
N PRO A 144 17.01 13.91 6.66
CA PRO A 144 17.18 14.89 5.58
C PRO A 144 16.56 14.46 4.24
N GLU A 145 16.32 13.16 4.05
CA GLU A 145 15.68 12.59 2.87
C GLU A 145 14.34 11.96 3.30
N MET A 146 13.25 12.34 2.63
CA MET A 146 11.91 11.83 2.89
C MET A 146 11.44 10.95 1.71
N PRO A 147 11.30 9.63 1.90
CA PRO A 147 10.73 8.75 0.90
C PRO A 147 9.23 9.00 0.75
N GLY A 148 8.64 8.54 -0.35
CA GLY A 148 7.18 8.61 -0.54
C GLY A 148 6.41 7.79 0.49
N LEU A 149 6.97 6.64 0.87
CA LEU A 149 6.35 5.59 1.67
C LEU A 149 5.07 5.04 1.03
N ILE A 150 5.25 4.19 0.02
CA ILE A 150 4.12 3.53 -0.68
C ILE A 150 3.50 2.49 0.26
N THR A 151 2.36 2.80 0.86
CA THR A 151 1.78 1.95 1.91
C THR A 151 0.71 1.00 1.44
N ASP A 152 -0.03 1.36 0.40
CA ASP A 152 -1.08 0.53 -0.17
C ASP A 152 -1.13 0.68 -1.70
N ILE A 153 -1.54 -0.41 -2.35
CA ILE A 153 -1.77 -0.46 -3.79
C ILE A 153 -3.05 -1.26 -4.08
N LEU A 154 -3.76 -0.89 -5.15
CA LEU A 154 -4.84 -1.71 -5.70
C LEU A 154 -4.92 -1.60 -7.21
N ILE A 155 -5.59 -2.56 -7.85
CA ILE A 155 -5.76 -2.63 -9.30
C ILE A 155 -7.26 -2.58 -9.61
N SER A 156 -7.66 -1.80 -10.62
CA SER A 156 -9.05 -1.79 -11.09
C SER A 156 -9.45 -3.14 -11.66
N LEU A 157 -10.72 -3.54 -11.51
CA LEU A 157 -11.20 -4.88 -11.92
C LEU A 157 -10.98 -5.24 -13.39
N ASP A 158 -10.81 -4.24 -14.26
CA ASP A 158 -10.49 -4.41 -15.68
C ASP A 158 -8.98 -4.51 -15.97
N ASP A 159 -8.14 -4.59 -14.94
CA ASP A 159 -6.67 -4.63 -15.00
C ASP A 159 -6.01 -3.46 -15.73
N ARG A 160 -6.72 -2.33 -15.84
CA ARG A 160 -6.25 -1.18 -16.61
C ARG A 160 -5.52 -0.15 -15.78
N PHE A 161 -5.89 0.04 -14.52
CA PHE A 161 -5.31 1.06 -13.65
C PHE A 161 -4.76 0.46 -12.35
N LEU A 162 -3.54 0.87 -12.01
CA LEU A 162 -2.93 0.68 -10.71
C LEU A 162 -3.06 1.99 -9.92
N TYR A 163 -3.46 1.90 -8.65
CA TYR A 163 -3.51 3.02 -7.73
C TYR A 163 -2.58 2.74 -6.56
N PHE A 164 -1.94 3.77 -6.03
CA PHE A 164 -1.19 3.66 -4.79
C PHE A 164 -1.18 4.95 -3.99
N SER A 165 -0.92 4.82 -2.68
CA SER A 165 -0.82 5.93 -1.73
C SER A 165 0.62 6.14 -1.26
N ASN A 166 1.13 7.36 -1.40
CA ASN A 166 2.38 7.80 -0.78
C ASN A 166 2.06 8.44 0.57
N TRP A 167 2.16 7.67 1.65
CA TRP A 167 1.68 8.12 2.94
C TRP A 167 2.48 9.30 3.51
N LEU A 168 3.78 9.41 3.25
CA LEU A 168 4.60 10.54 3.72
C LEU A 168 4.50 11.76 2.81
N HIS A 169 4.53 11.58 1.48
CA HIS A 169 4.40 12.70 0.54
C HIS A 169 2.97 13.24 0.47
N GLY A 170 1.96 12.44 0.84
CA GLY A 170 0.59 12.92 0.94
C GLY A 170 -0.23 12.76 -0.33
N ASP A 171 0.24 12.06 -1.36
CA ASP A 171 -0.48 11.91 -2.63
C ASP A 171 -0.97 10.50 -2.91
N VAL A 172 -2.06 10.44 -3.67
CA VAL A 172 -2.56 9.23 -4.33
C VAL A 172 -2.26 9.35 -5.80
N ARG A 173 -1.73 8.29 -6.40
CA ARG A 173 -1.42 8.22 -7.83
C ARG A 173 -2.26 7.16 -8.52
N GLN A 174 -2.54 7.42 -9.79
CA GLN A 174 -3.18 6.49 -10.73
C GLN A 174 -2.25 6.29 -11.93
N TYR A 175 -1.94 5.04 -12.24
CA TYR A 175 -1.12 4.63 -13.38
C TYR A 175 -1.95 3.78 -14.34
N ASP A 176 -1.90 4.07 -15.64
CA ASP A 176 -2.35 3.17 -16.69
C ASP A 176 -1.33 2.03 -16.81
N ILE A 177 -1.80 0.80 -16.61
CA ILE A 177 -1.03 -0.45 -16.66
C ILE A 177 -1.46 -1.36 -17.82
N SER A 178 -2.11 -0.81 -18.87
CA SER A 178 -2.43 -1.57 -20.10
C SER A 178 -1.19 -2.23 -20.72
N ASP A 179 -0.01 -1.65 -20.49
CA ASP A 179 1.28 -2.34 -20.59
C ASP A 179 1.91 -2.44 -19.19
N PRO A 180 1.78 -3.59 -18.50
CA PRO A 180 2.28 -3.75 -17.13
C PRO A 180 3.78 -3.49 -16.96
N LYS A 181 4.57 -3.62 -18.03
CA LYS A 181 6.02 -3.36 -18.00
C LYS A 181 6.36 -1.88 -18.07
N ASN A 182 5.46 -1.05 -18.58
CA ASN A 182 5.66 0.38 -18.77
C ASN A 182 4.46 1.18 -18.25
N PRO A 183 4.17 1.17 -16.92
CA PRO A 183 3.08 1.94 -16.34
C PRO A 183 3.22 3.44 -16.62
N LYS A 184 2.10 4.13 -16.85
CA LYS A 184 2.08 5.57 -17.15
C LYS A 184 1.26 6.32 -16.13
N LEU A 185 1.84 7.33 -15.48
CA LEU A 185 1.12 8.20 -14.56
C LEU A 185 0.03 8.97 -15.34
N VAL A 186 -1.22 8.84 -14.92
CA VAL A 186 -2.39 9.49 -15.54
C VAL A 186 -3.23 10.32 -14.56
N GLY A 187 -2.99 10.19 -13.26
CA GLY A 187 -3.66 10.99 -12.23
C GLY A 187 -2.84 11.09 -10.94
N GLN A 188 -2.90 12.24 -10.29
CA GLN A 188 -2.26 12.49 -9.00
C GLN A 188 -3.05 13.55 -8.23
N VAL A 189 -3.33 13.31 -6.95
CA VAL A 189 -3.95 14.28 -6.04
C VAL A 189 -3.29 14.25 -4.67
N PHE A 190 -3.15 15.40 -4.03
CA PHE A 190 -2.59 15.54 -2.68
C PHE A 190 -3.71 15.65 -1.64
N LEU A 191 -3.65 14.80 -0.60
CA LEU A 191 -4.65 14.62 0.46
C LEU A 191 -4.05 14.77 1.86
N GLY A 192 -3.14 15.74 2.04
CA GLY A 192 -2.40 15.95 3.29
C GLY A 192 -0.91 15.68 3.09
N GLY A 193 -0.34 14.86 3.97
CA GLY A 193 1.07 14.49 3.94
C GLY A 193 2.00 15.49 4.64
N SER A 194 3.22 15.05 4.89
CA SER A 194 4.24 15.84 5.59
C SER A 194 4.73 17.04 4.77
N ILE A 195 4.69 16.96 3.44
CA ILE A 195 5.18 18.03 2.55
C ILE A 195 4.13 19.10 2.23
N SER A 196 2.96 19.09 2.88
CA SER A 196 1.95 20.14 2.72
C SER A 196 2.52 21.53 3.04
N LYS A 197 2.28 22.50 2.17
CA LYS A 197 2.77 23.88 2.29
C LYS A 197 2.31 24.53 3.60
N GLY A 198 3.22 25.28 4.24
CA GLY A 198 2.98 25.89 5.54
C GLY A 198 2.93 24.89 6.70
N GLY A 199 3.25 23.61 6.46
CA GLY A 199 3.49 22.61 7.50
C GLY A 199 4.86 22.76 8.18
N PRO A 200 5.20 21.86 9.12
CA PRO A 200 6.47 21.88 9.84
C PRO A 200 7.68 21.47 8.98
N VAL A 201 7.43 20.84 7.82
CA VAL A 201 8.47 20.36 6.91
C VAL A 201 8.62 21.34 5.75
N THR A 202 9.87 21.71 5.46
CA THR A 202 10.25 22.47 4.27
C THR A 202 10.95 21.55 3.28
N VAL A 203 10.45 21.48 2.06
CA VAL A 203 11.11 20.74 0.97
C VAL A 203 12.18 21.63 0.35
N VAL A 204 13.42 21.15 0.32
CA VAL A 204 14.57 21.90 -0.21
C VAL A 204 15.00 21.45 -1.60
N GLU A 205 14.72 20.19 -1.96
CA GLU A 205 14.94 19.65 -3.31
C GLU A 205 13.84 18.62 -3.61
N ASP A 206 13.18 18.80 -4.76
CA ASP A 206 12.15 17.91 -5.28
C ASP A 206 12.36 17.77 -6.79
N GLN A 207 12.35 16.53 -7.27
CA GLN A 207 12.54 16.22 -8.69
C GLN A 207 11.21 16.24 -9.47
N GLU A 208 10.09 16.13 -8.77
CA GLU A 208 8.76 16.02 -9.38
C GLU A 208 7.96 17.32 -9.27
N LEU A 209 8.01 17.98 -8.11
CA LEU A 209 7.23 19.19 -7.85
C LEU A 209 8.11 20.44 -7.86
N ARG A 210 7.55 21.52 -8.41
CA ARG A 210 8.16 22.86 -8.33
C ARG A 210 7.96 23.50 -6.96
N ASP A 211 6.80 23.29 -6.36
CA ASP A 211 6.36 23.92 -5.12
C ASP A 211 5.68 22.87 -4.23
N GLN A 212 5.76 23.05 -2.91
CA GLN A 212 5.03 22.21 -1.96
C GLN A 212 3.51 22.29 -2.22
N PRO A 213 2.78 21.15 -2.16
CA PRO A 213 1.35 21.11 -2.43
C PRO A 213 0.55 21.92 -1.41
N GLU A 214 -0.52 22.57 -1.88
CA GLU A 214 -1.45 23.28 -0.99
C GLU A 214 -2.13 22.29 -0.02
N PRO A 215 -2.44 22.71 1.23
CA PRO A 215 -3.21 21.89 2.14
C PRO A 215 -4.56 21.49 1.56
N CYS A 216 -4.89 20.20 1.60
CA CYS A 216 -6.22 19.71 1.26
C CYS A 216 -7.19 20.10 2.39
N VAL A 217 -8.25 20.85 2.04
CA VAL A 217 -9.32 21.26 2.95
C VAL A 217 -10.65 20.86 2.35
N ILE A 218 -11.39 20.01 3.06
CA ILE A 218 -12.72 19.52 2.63
C ILE A 218 -13.70 19.86 3.73
N GLN A 219 -14.84 20.48 3.36
CA GLN A 219 -15.87 20.91 4.31
C GLN A 219 -15.32 21.73 5.52
N GLY A 220 -14.31 22.56 5.26
CA GLY A 220 -13.65 23.38 6.28
C GLY A 220 -12.68 22.64 7.21
N LYS A 221 -12.48 21.33 7.05
CA LYS A 221 -11.47 20.54 7.77
C LYS A 221 -10.22 20.38 6.92
N ARG A 222 -9.06 20.77 7.47
CA ARG A 222 -7.76 20.38 6.90
C ARG A 222 -7.57 18.89 7.09
N ILE A 223 -7.25 18.16 6.03
CA ILE A 223 -7.11 16.70 6.10
C ILE A 223 -5.88 16.32 6.94
N PRO A 224 -6.04 15.51 8.01
CA PRO A 224 -4.93 15.07 8.85
C PRO A 224 -4.27 13.80 8.29
N GLY A 225 -2.98 13.61 8.59
CA GLY A 225 -2.22 12.46 8.12
C GLY A 225 -1.84 12.55 6.64
N GLY A 226 -1.59 11.40 6.03
CA GLY A 226 -1.45 11.23 4.59
C GLY A 226 -2.34 10.09 4.09
N PRO A 227 -2.58 9.96 2.77
CA PRO A 227 -3.42 8.89 2.23
C PRO A 227 -2.77 7.52 2.52
N GLN A 228 -3.56 6.55 2.95
CA GLN A 228 -3.11 5.22 3.33
C GLN A 228 -3.93 4.15 2.60
N MET A 229 -4.89 3.46 3.24
CA MET A 229 -5.67 2.43 2.55
C MET A 229 -6.53 3.07 1.47
N LEU A 230 -6.57 2.36 0.34
CA LEU A 230 -7.36 2.66 -0.83
C LEU A 230 -8.44 1.59 -0.99
N GLN A 231 -9.63 1.98 -1.44
CA GLN A 231 -10.62 1.02 -1.89
C GLN A 231 -11.40 1.56 -3.09
N LEU A 232 -11.32 0.86 -4.20
CA LEU A 232 -11.99 1.24 -5.44
C LEU A 232 -13.40 0.64 -5.50
N SER A 233 -14.36 1.41 -6.00
CA SER A 233 -15.68 0.88 -6.35
C SER A 233 -15.59 -0.12 -7.50
N LEU A 234 -16.51 -1.07 -7.55
CA LEU A 234 -16.55 -2.12 -8.59
C LEU A 234 -16.64 -1.54 -10.03
N ASP A 235 -17.28 -0.39 -10.21
CA ASP A 235 -17.36 0.30 -11.52
C ASP A 235 -16.11 1.16 -11.83
N GLY A 236 -15.12 1.19 -10.93
CA GLY A 236 -13.87 1.93 -11.06
C GLY A 236 -13.97 3.44 -10.89
N LYS A 237 -15.17 4.00 -10.61
CA LYS A 237 -15.40 5.46 -10.68
C LYS A 237 -15.14 6.22 -9.38
N ARG A 238 -15.04 5.52 -8.25
CA ARG A 238 -14.88 6.11 -6.92
C ARG A 238 -13.77 5.41 -6.17
N LEU A 239 -12.75 6.16 -5.78
CA LEU A 239 -11.65 5.66 -4.95
C LEU A 239 -11.79 6.24 -3.54
N TYR A 240 -11.98 5.37 -2.57
CA TYR A 240 -12.07 5.75 -1.16
C TYR A 240 -10.70 5.67 -0.50
N VAL A 241 -10.40 6.64 0.36
CA VAL A 241 -9.06 6.80 0.96
C VAL A 241 -9.17 7.07 2.45
N THR A 242 -8.48 6.29 3.28
CA THR A 242 -8.29 6.58 4.72
C THR A 242 -6.89 7.12 4.98
N THR A 243 -6.63 7.64 6.19
CA THR A 243 -5.37 8.36 6.49
C THR A 243 -4.48 7.76 7.56
N SER A 244 -4.89 6.66 8.21
CA SER A 244 -4.11 6.01 9.28
C SER A 244 -3.37 4.78 8.78
N LEU A 245 -2.10 4.61 9.17
CA LEU A 245 -1.29 3.44 8.83
C LEU A 245 -1.23 2.44 9.99
N PHE A 246 -0.58 2.84 11.08
CA PHE A 246 -0.32 1.99 12.22
C PHE A 246 0.01 2.87 13.41
N SER A 247 -0.68 2.68 14.54
CA SER A 247 -0.70 3.68 15.63
C SER A 247 0.67 4.16 16.12
N ALA A 248 1.69 3.31 16.15
CA ALA A 248 3.06 3.71 16.52
C ALA A 248 3.70 4.64 15.48
N TRP A 249 3.45 4.37 14.19
CA TRP A 249 3.94 5.18 13.07
C TRP A 249 3.11 6.45 12.91
N ASP A 250 1.77 6.36 13.06
CA ASP A 250 0.88 7.52 13.08
C ASP A 250 1.32 8.51 14.15
N ARG A 251 1.60 8.03 15.38
CA ARG A 251 2.13 8.87 16.48
C ARG A 251 3.44 9.56 16.13
N GLN A 252 4.33 8.86 15.43
CA GLN A 252 5.66 9.36 15.12
C GLN A 252 5.65 10.39 13.99
N PHE A 253 4.89 10.10 12.93
CA PHE A 253 4.94 10.87 11.68
C PHE A 253 3.79 11.89 11.55
N TYR A 254 2.64 11.57 12.14
CA TYR A 254 1.45 12.42 12.14
C TYR A 254 0.79 12.47 13.53
N PRO A 255 1.47 12.99 14.57
CA PRO A 255 0.98 12.96 15.95
C PRO A 255 -0.42 13.58 16.13
N GLY A 256 -0.80 14.52 15.26
CA GLY A 256 -2.14 15.12 15.24
C GLY A 256 -3.27 14.12 15.00
N LEU A 257 -3.03 13.01 14.30
CA LEU A 257 -4.05 11.95 14.08
C LEU A 257 -4.58 11.39 15.41
N LEU A 258 -3.76 11.34 16.46
CA LEU A 258 -4.18 10.84 17.77
C LEU A 258 -5.20 11.73 18.47
N THR A 259 -5.24 13.02 18.12
CA THR A 259 -6.15 14.01 18.71
C THR A 259 -7.28 14.41 17.77
N GLU A 260 -7.05 14.34 16.45
CA GLU A 260 -7.99 14.80 15.42
C GLU A 260 -8.79 13.67 14.78
N GLY A 261 -8.33 12.42 14.94
CA GLY A 261 -8.87 11.25 14.27
C GLY A 261 -8.43 11.19 12.81
N SER A 262 -8.58 10.02 12.20
CA SER A 262 -8.42 9.88 10.76
C SER A 262 -9.70 10.31 10.04
N VAL A 263 -9.66 10.29 8.71
CA VAL A 263 -10.82 10.55 7.87
C VAL A 263 -10.99 9.45 6.83
N LEU A 264 -12.18 9.38 6.23
CA LEU A 264 -12.41 8.69 4.96
C LEU A 264 -12.85 9.72 3.92
N LEU A 265 -12.15 9.71 2.79
CA LEU A 265 -12.32 10.59 1.65
C LEU A 265 -12.80 9.81 0.42
N GLN A 266 -13.36 10.52 -0.56
CA GLN A 266 -13.64 9.96 -1.88
C GLN A 266 -12.91 10.79 -2.95
N LEU A 267 -12.31 10.09 -3.90
CA LEU A 267 -11.84 10.64 -5.16
C LEU A 267 -12.75 10.16 -6.29
N ASP A 268 -13.08 11.07 -7.18
CA ASP A 268 -13.70 10.75 -8.46
C ASP A 268 -12.61 10.34 -9.45
N VAL A 269 -12.86 9.25 -10.18
CA VAL A 269 -11.90 8.62 -11.09
C VAL A 269 -12.41 8.74 -12.53
N ASP A 270 -11.60 9.31 -13.42
CA ASP A 270 -11.83 9.23 -14.87
C ASP A 270 -11.36 7.87 -15.38
N THR A 271 -12.30 6.94 -15.58
CA THR A 271 -12.01 5.59 -16.05
C THR A 271 -11.76 5.52 -17.55
N GLU A 272 -12.05 6.57 -18.32
CA GLU A 272 -11.82 6.57 -19.77
C GLU A 272 -10.43 7.08 -20.13
N ARG A 273 -9.99 8.17 -19.51
CA ARG A 273 -8.70 8.83 -19.84
C ARG A 273 -7.65 8.67 -18.74
N GLY A 274 -8.06 8.26 -17.55
CA GLY A 274 -7.27 8.44 -16.34
C GLY A 274 -7.40 9.87 -15.82
N GLY A 275 -7.26 10.01 -14.51
CA GLY A 275 -7.45 11.27 -13.81
C GLY A 275 -8.11 11.04 -12.45
N LEU A 276 -7.65 11.79 -11.46
CA LEU A 276 -8.19 11.80 -10.11
C LEU A 276 -8.65 13.21 -9.75
N ALA A 277 -9.82 13.32 -9.13
CA ALA A 277 -10.32 14.57 -8.56
C ALA A 277 -10.82 14.32 -7.14
N VAL A 278 -10.53 15.26 -6.23
CA VAL A 278 -11.06 15.19 -4.87
C VAL A 278 -12.55 15.53 -4.90
N ASN A 279 -13.40 14.69 -4.31
CA ASN A 279 -14.82 15.00 -4.15
C ASN A 279 -14.99 15.92 -2.91
N PRO A 280 -15.32 17.21 -3.08
CA PRO A 280 -15.44 18.15 -1.96
C PRO A 280 -16.67 17.90 -1.08
N GLU A 281 -17.63 17.10 -1.56
CA GLU A 281 -18.89 16.82 -0.88
C GLU A 281 -18.82 15.58 0.01
N PHE A 282 -17.73 14.80 -0.03
CA PHE A 282 -17.57 13.57 0.74
C PHE A 282 -16.43 13.68 1.76
N LEU A 283 -16.79 13.67 3.04
CA LEU A 283 -15.87 13.57 4.16
C LEU A 283 -16.55 12.83 5.31
N LEU A 284 -15.99 11.69 5.72
CA LEU A 284 -16.35 11.07 6.98
C LEU A 284 -15.23 11.32 7.99
N ASP A 285 -15.55 12.04 9.06
CA ASP A 285 -14.61 12.50 10.08
C ASP A 285 -14.69 11.62 11.34
N PHE A 286 -13.71 10.75 11.53
CA PHE A 286 -13.64 9.85 12.69
C PHE A 286 -13.11 10.53 13.96
N GLY A 287 -12.77 11.82 13.90
CA GLY A 287 -12.41 12.62 15.07
C GLY A 287 -13.58 12.87 16.02
N LYS A 288 -14.82 12.72 15.53
CA LYS A 288 -16.06 13.05 16.25
C LYS A 288 -16.83 11.81 16.74
N GLU A 289 -16.19 10.64 16.71
CA GLU A 289 -16.80 9.41 17.23
C GLU A 289 -17.12 9.54 18.73
N PRO A 290 -18.20 8.88 19.23
CA PRO A 290 -18.66 9.05 20.61
C PRO A 290 -17.62 8.70 21.69
N GLY A 291 -16.66 7.83 21.37
CA GLY A 291 -15.57 7.40 22.26
C GLY A 291 -14.30 8.26 22.17
N GLY A 292 -14.32 9.32 21.36
CA GLY A 292 -13.15 10.10 20.99
C GLY A 292 -12.58 9.71 19.63
N PRO A 293 -11.47 10.34 19.20
CA PRO A 293 -10.92 10.17 17.86
C PRO A 293 -10.57 8.71 17.52
N CYS A 294 -11.04 8.24 16.36
CA CYS A 294 -10.75 6.92 15.83
C CYS A 294 -9.82 6.97 14.62
N LEU A 295 -9.07 5.87 14.42
CA LEU A 295 -8.11 5.67 13.36
C LEU A 295 -8.63 4.60 12.40
N ALA A 296 -9.40 5.03 11.40
CA ALA A 296 -9.88 4.19 10.31
C ALA A 296 -8.73 3.76 9.39
N HIS A 297 -8.80 2.51 8.96
CA HIS A 297 -7.77 1.84 8.17
C HIS A 297 -8.39 1.25 6.90
N GLU A 298 -8.69 -0.05 6.86
CA GLU A 298 -9.24 -0.69 5.67
C GLU A 298 -10.74 -0.43 5.49
N VAL A 299 -11.16 -0.31 4.23
CA VAL A 299 -12.55 -0.12 3.81
C VAL A 299 -12.95 -1.36 3.00
N ARG A 300 -14.10 -1.96 3.31
CA ARG A 300 -14.62 -3.13 2.57
C ARG A 300 -16.02 -2.87 2.06
N TYR A 301 -16.31 -3.24 0.82
CA TYR A 301 -17.66 -3.15 0.28
C TYR A 301 -18.52 -4.34 0.69
N PRO A 302 -19.81 -4.13 0.99
CA PRO A 302 -20.75 -5.23 1.09
C PRO A 302 -20.83 -5.97 -0.24
N GLY A 303 -20.54 -7.27 -0.24
CA GLY A 303 -20.65 -8.13 -1.43
C GLY A 303 -19.37 -8.28 -2.26
N GLY A 304 -18.23 -7.79 -1.77
CA GLY A 304 -16.92 -7.97 -2.41
C GLY A 304 -16.42 -6.73 -3.14
N ASP A 305 -15.11 -6.66 -3.33
CA ASP A 305 -14.37 -5.56 -3.91
C ASP A 305 -13.07 -6.03 -4.60
N CYS A 306 -12.37 -5.10 -5.25
CA CYS A 306 -11.15 -5.40 -6.02
C CYS A 306 -9.95 -5.84 -5.17
N THR A 307 -10.10 -6.01 -3.85
CA THR A 307 -9.04 -6.49 -2.95
C THR A 307 -9.52 -7.63 -2.06
N SER A 308 -10.76 -8.12 -2.20
CA SER A 308 -11.29 -9.28 -1.45
C SER A 308 -11.49 -10.53 -2.29
N ASP A 309 -11.73 -10.37 -3.58
CA ASP A 309 -12.19 -11.45 -4.44
C ASP A 309 -11.07 -11.97 -5.37
N ILE A 310 -11.08 -13.28 -5.61
CA ILE A 310 -10.17 -13.95 -6.52
C ILE A 310 -11.01 -14.75 -7.52
N TRP A 311 -10.81 -14.48 -8.81
CA TRP A 311 -11.53 -15.13 -9.90
C TRP A 311 -10.82 -16.40 -10.36
N LEU A 312 -11.60 -17.40 -10.81
CA LEU A 312 -11.13 -18.74 -11.18
C LEU A 312 -11.40 -19.11 -12.62
#